data_AF-A0A2K3LVB7-F1
#
_entry.id   AF-A0A2K3LVB7-F1
#
_cell.length_a   1.000
_cell.length_b   1.000
_cell.length_c   1.000
_cell.angle_alpha   90.00
_cell.angle_beta   90.00
_cell.angle_gamma   90.00
#
_symmetry.space_group_name_H-M   'P 1'
#
loop_
_entity.id
_entity.type
_entity.pdbx_description
1 polymer ?
#
loop_
_entity_poly.entity_id
_entity_poly.type
_entity_poly.pdbx_seq_one_letter_code
_entity_poly.pdbx_strand_id
1 'polypeptide(L)'
;MAHSDSHLDAADFRKRQKKIYAACSSLFHLGFDRKLFTIKNIYKHGYTEDQFLELIKPLSSIPGMDEINLFHISCNAELSNAKLAPYNFTTFLNFTEWLYQEDGKSTLEFLSNKNKKKNIVRKELTTAEVSLARMFIEYGASHKLERDRIGGEIVESSKQQMKMEMEYASIVEELERNGNVVYKHESEVREENSDGRKVTIIYKFEPDVSEKISNVPPLPDNSKKAPKQKAKAKRQEEQEYKRAAKKMKSVTLG
;
A
#
# COMPACT_ATOMS: atom_id res chain seq x y z
N MET A 1 -82.48 -1.03 -1.35
CA MET A 1 -81.27 -0.44 -0.72
C MET A 1 -80.15 -1.46 -0.83
N ALA A 2 -79.20 -1.25 -1.74
CA ALA A 2 -78.06 -2.14 -1.94
C ALA A 2 -76.78 -1.38 -1.58
N HIS A 3 -76.27 -1.62 -0.38
CA HIS A 3 -74.96 -1.17 0.08
C HIS A 3 -74.21 -2.41 0.60
N SER A 4 -73.56 -3.16 -0.29
CA SER A 4 -72.69 -4.28 0.13
C SER A 4 -71.50 -4.58 -0.78
N ASP A 5 -71.42 -4.03 -2.00
CA ASP A 5 -70.32 -4.38 -2.92
C ASP A 5 -69.06 -3.50 -2.80
N SER A 6 -69.13 -2.32 -2.17
CA SER A 6 -67.98 -1.41 -2.11
C SER A 6 -66.87 -1.86 -1.15
N HIS A 7 -67.17 -2.75 -0.20
CA HIS A 7 -66.24 -3.12 0.86
C HIS A 7 -65.28 -4.26 0.45
N LEU A 8 -65.71 -5.15 -0.44
CA LEU A 8 -64.88 -6.22 -1.00
C LEU A 8 -63.85 -5.66 -2.00
N ASP A 9 -64.27 -4.72 -2.85
CA ASP A 9 -63.40 -4.07 -3.84
C ASP A 9 -62.34 -3.17 -3.17
N ALA A 10 -62.73 -2.45 -2.10
CA ALA A 10 -61.80 -1.62 -1.33
C ALA A 10 -60.78 -2.43 -0.51
N ALA A 11 -61.13 -3.65 -0.07
CA ALA A 11 -60.20 -4.53 0.65
C ALA A 11 -59.18 -5.15 -0.32
N ASP A 12 -59.64 -5.58 -1.49
CA ASP A 12 -58.80 -6.13 -2.53
C ASP A 12 -57.82 -5.09 -3.11
N PHE A 13 -58.32 -3.88 -3.40
CA PHE A 13 -57.47 -2.76 -3.83
C PHE A 13 -56.35 -2.46 -2.81
N ARG A 14 -56.67 -2.48 -1.51
CA ARG A 14 -55.67 -2.28 -0.44
C ARG A 14 -54.62 -3.39 -0.41
N LYS A 15 -55.00 -4.64 -0.67
CA LYS A 15 -54.04 -5.76 -0.76
C LYS A 15 -53.11 -5.60 -1.96
N ARG A 16 -53.66 -5.27 -3.13
CA ARG A 16 -52.87 -5.00 -4.34
C ARG A 16 -51.90 -3.83 -4.15
N GLN A 17 -52.36 -2.72 -3.56
CA GLN A 17 -51.52 -1.56 -3.31
C GLN A 17 -50.37 -1.88 -2.32
N LYS A 18 -50.64 -2.69 -1.29
CA LYS A 18 -49.61 -3.18 -0.37
C LYS A 18 -48.56 -4.03 -1.09
N LYS A 19 -48.96 -4.90 -2.03
CA LYS A 19 -48.04 -5.70 -2.85
C LYS A 19 -47.11 -4.81 -3.67
N ILE A 20 -47.64 -3.78 -4.32
CA ILE A 20 -46.83 -2.80 -5.08
C ILE A 20 -45.85 -2.08 -4.17
N TYR A 21 -46.31 -1.58 -3.02
CA TYR A 21 -45.43 -0.87 -2.07
C TYR A 21 -44.35 -1.76 -1.48
N ALA A 22 -44.64 -3.03 -1.21
CA ALA A 22 -43.63 -3.99 -0.76
C ALA A 22 -42.54 -4.17 -1.83
N ALA A 23 -42.92 -4.29 -3.10
CA ALA A 23 -41.98 -4.42 -4.21
C ALA A 23 -41.15 -3.13 -4.45
N CYS A 24 -41.73 -1.97 -4.16
CA CYS A 24 -41.07 -0.66 -4.32
C CYS A 24 -40.21 -0.23 -3.11
N SER A 25 -40.03 -1.07 -2.09
CA SER A 25 -39.32 -0.69 -0.86
C SER A 25 -37.96 -0.05 -1.15
N SER A 26 -37.17 -0.64 -2.04
CA SER A 26 -35.85 -0.12 -2.46
C SER A 26 -35.93 1.24 -3.16
N LEU A 27 -36.97 1.48 -3.96
CA LEU A 27 -37.18 2.76 -4.65
C LEU A 27 -37.51 3.88 -3.67
N PHE A 28 -38.21 3.58 -2.57
CA PHE A 28 -38.46 4.57 -1.52
C PHE A 28 -37.17 5.00 -0.81
N HIS A 29 -36.25 4.05 -0.58
CA HIS A 29 -34.95 4.35 0.02
C HIS A 29 -34.04 5.13 -0.93
N LEU A 30 -34.20 4.96 -2.24
CA LEU A 30 -33.54 5.81 -3.25
C LEU A 30 -34.10 7.23 -3.33
N GLY A 31 -35.26 7.50 -2.70
CA GLY A 31 -35.86 8.83 -2.63
C GLY A 31 -37.13 9.02 -3.46
N PHE A 32 -37.64 7.99 -4.15
CA PHE A 32 -38.93 8.11 -4.86
C PHE A 32 -40.11 8.11 -3.88
N ASP A 33 -41.06 9.04 -4.07
CA ASP A 33 -42.25 9.13 -3.21
C ASP A 33 -43.22 7.95 -3.46
N ARG A 34 -43.83 7.44 -2.40
CA ARG A 34 -44.89 6.41 -2.46
C ARG A 34 -46.04 6.79 -3.40
N LYS A 35 -46.39 8.08 -3.46
CA LYS A 35 -47.45 8.61 -4.34
C LYS A 35 -47.20 8.30 -5.81
N LEU A 36 -45.92 8.16 -6.20
CA LEU A 36 -45.51 7.82 -7.56
C LEU A 36 -45.97 6.41 -7.96
N PHE A 37 -46.04 5.49 -7.01
CA PHE A 37 -46.29 4.05 -7.24
C PHE A 37 -47.66 3.61 -6.71
N THR A 38 -48.64 4.50 -6.77
CA THR A 38 -50.04 4.12 -6.56
C THR A 38 -50.54 3.35 -7.79
N ILE A 39 -51.41 2.35 -7.60
CA ILE A 39 -52.03 1.59 -8.71
C ILE A 39 -52.65 2.54 -9.75
N LYS A 40 -53.34 3.57 -9.26
CA LYS A 40 -53.93 4.62 -10.10
C LYS A 40 -52.88 5.33 -10.97
N ASN A 41 -51.72 5.65 -10.40
CA ASN A 41 -50.65 6.33 -11.16
C ASN A 41 -49.97 5.38 -12.15
N ILE A 42 -49.73 4.12 -11.76
CA ILE A 42 -49.18 3.08 -12.64
C ILE A 42 -50.07 2.93 -13.89
N TYR A 43 -51.39 2.80 -13.70
CA TYR A 43 -52.35 2.70 -14.79
C TYR A 43 -52.41 3.98 -15.64
N LYS A 44 -52.31 5.16 -15.01
CA LYS A 44 -52.25 6.45 -15.73
C LYS A 44 -51.05 6.53 -16.68
N HIS A 45 -49.95 5.85 -16.34
CA HIS A 45 -48.75 5.76 -17.17
C HIS A 45 -48.75 4.56 -18.14
N GLY A 46 -49.86 3.84 -18.27
CA GLY A 46 -50.05 2.81 -19.29
C GLY A 46 -49.51 1.42 -18.92
N TYR A 47 -49.16 1.20 -17.65
CA TYR A 47 -48.67 -0.10 -17.18
C TYR A 47 -49.76 -0.87 -16.44
N THR A 48 -49.80 -2.18 -16.61
CA THR A 48 -50.53 -3.07 -15.68
C THR A 48 -49.70 -3.30 -14.42
N GLU A 49 -50.31 -3.85 -13.36
CA GLU A 49 -49.58 -4.20 -12.14
C GLU A 49 -48.45 -5.19 -12.42
N ASP A 50 -48.70 -6.21 -13.25
CA ASP A 50 -47.70 -7.24 -13.58
C ASP A 50 -46.56 -6.68 -14.44
N GLN A 51 -46.87 -5.82 -15.43
CA GLN A 51 -45.84 -5.13 -16.23
C GLN A 51 -44.95 -4.25 -15.35
N PHE A 52 -45.57 -3.53 -14.41
CA PHE A 52 -44.84 -2.70 -13.46
C PHE A 52 -43.94 -3.53 -12.53
N LEU A 53 -44.43 -4.67 -12.04
CA LEU A 53 -43.64 -5.56 -11.19
C LEU A 53 -42.45 -6.16 -11.95
N GLU A 54 -42.61 -6.48 -13.23
CA GLU A 54 -41.49 -6.92 -14.08
C GLU A 54 -40.45 -5.81 -14.26
N LEU A 55 -40.84 -4.54 -14.43
CA LEU A 55 -39.89 -3.41 -14.56
C LEU A 55 -38.94 -3.26 -13.37
N ILE A 56 -39.44 -3.49 -12.15
CA ILE A 56 -38.65 -3.31 -10.91
C ILE A 56 -37.99 -4.61 -10.42
N LYS A 57 -38.22 -5.71 -11.14
CA LYS A 57 -37.70 -7.03 -10.80
C LYS A 57 -36.18 -7.08 -10.59
N PRO A 58 -35.33 -6.36 -11.36
CA PRO A 58 -33.89 -6.39 -11.15
C PRO A 58 -33.48 -5.95 -9.74
N LEU A 59 -34.19 -4.97 -9.16
CA LEU A 59 -33.94 -4.52 -7.79
C LEU A 59 -34.43 -5.55 -6.77
N SER A 60 -35.62 -6.11 -6.96
CA SER A 60 -36.18 -7.11 -6.04
C SER A 60 -35.36 -8.41 -5.98
N SER A 61 -34.54 -8.66 -7.00
CA SER A 61 -33.74 -9.88 -7.16
C SER A 61 -32.44 -9.88 -6.36
N ILE A 62 -32.05 -8.75 -5.74
CA ILE A 62 -30.85 -8.67 -4.89
C ILE A 62 -31.24 -8.88 -3.43
N PRO A 63 -30.91 -10.03 -2.81
CA PRO A 63 -31.17 -10.26 -1.40
C PRO A 63 -30.28 -9.35 -0.54
N GLY A 64 -30.85 -8.80 0.55
CA GLY A 64 -30.10 -7.99 1.52
C GLY A 64 -29.66 -6.62 0.95
N MET A 65 -30.54 -5.98 0.17
CA MET A 65 -30.30 -4.62 -0.31
C MET A 65 -30.33 -3.63 0.88
N ASP A 66 -29.16 -3.11 1.24
CA ASP A 66 -28.96 -2.13 2.32
C ASP A 66 -28.69 -0.73 1.72
N GLU A 67 -28.63 0.28 2.59
CA GLU A 67 -28.39 1.68 2.16
C GLU A 67 -27.07 1.84 1.39
N ILE A 68 -26.03 1.08 1.73
CA ILE A 68 -24.73 1.12 1.05
C ILE A 68 -24.85 0.58 -0.38
N ASN A 69 -25.56 -0.54 -0.56
CA ASN A 69 -25.81 -1.12 -1.87
C ASN A 69 -26.67 -0.18 -2.72
N LEU A 70 -27.67 0.48 -2.13
CA LEU A 70 -28.49 1.47 -2.81
C LEU A 70 -27.70 2.71 -3.22
N PHE A 71 -26.82 3.21 -2.35
CA PHE A 71 -25.92 4.31 -2.67
C PHE A 71 -24.98 3.95 -3.82
N HIS A 72 -24.48 2.71 -3.84
CA HIS A 72 -23.66 2.24 -4.95
C HIS A 72 -24.45 2.22 -6.28
N ILE A 73 -25.71 1.77 -6.25
CA ILE A 73 -26.58 1.80 -7.43
C ILE A 73 -26.81 3.23 -7.90
N SER A 74 -27.12 4.17 -6.99
CA SER A 74 -27.38 5.56 -7.37
C SER A 74 -26.15 6.23 -7.99
N CYS A 75 -24.96 6.04 -7.43
CA CYS A 75 -23.74 6.60 -8.00
C CYS A 75 -23.42 6.05 -9.38
N ASN A 76 -23.58 4.74 -9.59
CA ASN A 76 -23.30 4.14 -10.91
C ASN A 76 -24.33 4.58 -11.95
N ALA A 77 -25.61 4.70 -11.57
CA ALA A 77 -26.63 5.24 -12.45
C ALA A 77 -26.28 6.67 -12.90
N GLU A 78 -25.86 7.53 -11.97
CA GLU A 78 -25.46 8.91 -12.29
C GLU A 78 -24.23 8.98 -13.20
N LEU A 79 -23.23 8.12 -12.99
CA LEU A 79 -22.05 8.03 -13.86
C LEU A 79 -22.40 7.59 -15.29
N SER A 80 -23.42 6.74 -15.45
CA SER A 80 -23.95 6.30 -16.74
C SER A 80 -25.04 7.24 -17.31
N ASN A 81 -25.17 8.47 -16.80
CA ASN A 81 -26.19 9.46 -17.19
C ASN A 81 -27.66 9.07 -16.90
N ALA A 82 -27.91 8.00 -16.15
CA ALA A 82 -29.23 7.62 -15.66
C ALA A 82 -29.56 8.41 -14.38
N LYS A 83 -30.02 9.64 -14.55
CA LYS A 83 -30.34 10.53 -13.41
C LYS A 83 -31.57 10.02 -12.65
N LEU A 84 -31.43 9.94 -11.33
CA LEU A 84 -32.52 9.66 -10.40
C LEU A 84 -33.32 10.94 -10.07
N ALA A 85 -32.62 12.06 -9.90
CA ALA A 85 -33.23 13.36 -9.70
C ALA A 85 -33.53 14.06 -11.05
N PRO A 86 -34.69 14.72 -11.19
CA PRO A 86 -35.77 14.85 -10.21
C PRO A 86 -36.59 13.55 -10.08
N TYR A 87 -36.92 13.13 -8.85
CA TYR A 87 -37.63 11.87 -8.57
C TYR A 87 -39.09 11.89 -9.08
N ASN A 88 -39.28 11.52 -10.34
CA ASN A 88 -40.58 11.48 -11.03
C ASN A 88 -40.71 10.20 -11.86
N PHE A 89 -41.84 10.01 -12.53
CA PHE A 89 -42.11 8.75 -13.23
C PHE A 89 -41.20 8.57 -14.45
N THR A 90 -40.83 9.66 -15.14
CA THR A 90 -39.92 9.61 -16.29
C THR A 90 -38.49 9.23 -15.87
N THR A 91 -37.97 9.82 -14.80
CA THR A 91 -36.64 9.45 -14.27
C THR A 91 -36.63 8.05 -13.68
N PHE A 92 -37.74 7.62 -13.06
CA PHE A 92 -37.95 6.23 -12.69
C PHE A 92 -37.83 5.30 -13.90
N LEU A 93 -38.51 5.59 -15.01
CA LEU A 93 -38.44 4.77 -16.21
C LEU A 93 -37.03 4.72 -16.79
N ASN A 94 -36.35 5.87 -16.92
CA ASN A 94 -34.96 5.93 -17.39
C ASN A 94 -34.02 5.12 -16.47
N PHE A 95 -34.22 5.19 -15.16
CA PHE A 95 -33.47 4.41 -14.20
C PHE A 95 -33.74 2.91 -14.36
N THR A 96 -35.01 2.50 -14.51
CA THR A 96 -35.32 1.09 -14.76
C THR A 96 -34.76 0.59 -16.08
N GLU A 97 -34.77 1.41 -17.13
CA GLU A 97 -34.15 1.09 -18.42
C GLU A 97 -32.64 0.85 -18.25
N TRP A 98 -31.95 1.73 -17.53
CA TRP A 98 -30.54 1.57 -17.22
C TRP A 98 -30.23 0.26 -16.47
N LEU A 99 -31.11 -0.20 -15.56
CA LEU A 99 -30.93 -1.49 -14.88
C LEU A 99 -30.87 -2.69 -15.84
N TYR A 100 -31.48 -2.57 -17.02
CA TYR A 100 -31.43 -3.60 -18.07
C TYR A 100 -30.27 -3.43 -19.06
N GLN A 101 -29.58 -2.28 -19.02
CA GLN A 101 -28.37 -2.04 -19.82
C GLN A 101 -27.16 -2.78 -19.22
N GLU A 102 -26.04 -2.80 -19.96
CA GLU A 102 -24.83 -3.55 -19.58
C GLU A 102 -24.23 -3.05 -18.26
N ASP A 103 -24.11 -1.72 -18.09
CA ASP A 103 -23.62 -1.10 -16.85
C ASP A 103 -24.49 -1.43 -15.63
N GLY A 104 -25.81 -1.36 -15.80
CA GLY A 104 -26.78 -1.69 -14.76
C GLY A 104 -26.69 -3.16 -14.35
N LYS A 105 -26.67 -4.07 -15.33
CA LYS A 105 -26.51 -5.51 -15.09
C LYS A 105 -25.21 -5.83 -14.38
N SER A 106 -24.09 -5.23 -14.80
CA SER A 106 -22.78 -5.41 -14.17
C SER A 106 -22.80 -4.94 -12.71
N THR A 107 -23.43 -3.79 -12.45
CA THR A 107 -23.59 -3.26 -11.09
C THR A 107 -24.41 -4.21 -10.21
N LEU A 108 -25.52 -4.74 -10.71
CA LEU A 108 -26.37 -5.69 -9.99
C LEU A 108 -25.64 -7.02 -9.74
N GLU A 109 -24.88 -7.52 -10.71
CA GLU A 109 -24.07 -8.74 -10.57
C GLU A 109 -22.98 -8.57 -9.52
N PHE A 110 -22.26 -7.44 -9.53
CA PHE A 110 -21.25 -7.11 -8.53
C PHE A 110 -21.84 -7.15 -7.11
N LEU A 111 -23.01 -6.53 -6.91
CA LEU A 111 -23.69 -6.51 -5.61
C LEU A 111 -24.22 -7.89 -5.21
N SER A 112 -24.78 -8.65 -6.15
CA SER A 112 -25.19 -10.04 -5.92
C SER A 112 -24.01 -10.90 -5.49
N ASN A 113 -22.86 -10.78 -6.15
CA ASN A 113 -21.64 -11.49 -5.80
C ASN A 113 -21.05 -11.04 -4.45
N LYS A 114 -21.12 -9.75 -4.12
CA LYS A 114 -20.71 -9.21 -2.82
C LYS A 114 -21.58 -9.78 -1.69
N ASN A 115 -22.89 -9.81 -1.86
CA ASN A 115 -23.82 -10.34 -0.86
C ASN A 115 -23.72 -11.87 -0.76
N LYS A 116 -23.51 -12.57 -1.88
CA LYS A 116 -23.16 -14.00 -1.87
C LYS A 116 -21.86 -14.24 -1.11
N LYS A 117 -20.81 -13.45 -1.31
CA LYS A 117 -19.54 -13.57 -0.56
C LYS A 117 -19.70 -13.29 0.94
N LYS A 118 -20.61 -12.39 1.34
CA LYS A 118 -20.98 -12.21 2.75
C LYS A 118 -21.73 -13.43 3.33
N ASN A 119 -22.49 -14.14 2.48
CA ASN A 119 -23.27 -15.34 2.83
C ASN A 119 -22.61 -16.68 2.47
N ILE A 120 -21.42 -16.67 1.85
CA ILE A 120 -20.57 -17.85 1.75
C ILE A 120 -20.20 -18.11 3.19
N VAL A 121 -20.86 -19.14 3.72
CA VAL A 121 -20.59 -19.85 4.97
C VAL A 121 -19.20 -19.49 5.47
N ARG A 122 -19.11 -19.00 6.71
CA ARG A 122 -17.86 -18.98 7.47
C ARG A 122 -17.25 -20.38 7.38
N LYS A 123 -16.48 -20.63 6.32
CA LYS A 123 -15.76 -21.88 6.15
C LYS A 123 -14.70 -21.75 7.21
N GLU A 124 -14.89 -22.49 8.30
CA GLU A 124 -13.91 -22.50 9.38
C GLU A 124 -12.57 -22.81 8.74
N LEU A 125 -11.65 -21.86 8.86
CA LEU A 125 -10.28 -22.04 8.38
C LEU A 125 -9.76 -23.30 9.05
N THR A 126 -9.27 -24.22 8.25
CA THR A 126 -8.63 -25.43 8.78
C THR A 126 -7.45 -25.03 9.66
N THR A 127 -7.12 -25.84 10.66
CA THR A 127 -5.96 -25.60 11.53
C THR A 127 -4.67 -25.40 10.73
N ALA A 128 -4.54 -26.07 9.58
CA ALA A 128 -3.42 -25.91 8.66
C ALA A 128 -3.36 -24.51 8.02
N GLU A 129 -4.49 -23.97 7.56
CA GLU A 129 -4.56 -22.61 6.98
C GLU A 129 -4.24 -21.54 8.03
N VAL A 130 -4.74 -21.71 9.26
CA VAL A 130 -4.42 -20.79 10.37
C VAL A 130 -2.94 -20.87 10.74
N SER A 131 -2.37 -22.08 10.81
CA SER A 131 -0.95 -22.30 11.11
C SER A 131 -0.05 -21.67 10.04
N LEU A 132 -0.39 -21.85 8.76
CA LEU A 132 0.34 -21.25 7.65
C LEU A 132 0.28 -19.71 7.69
N ALA A 133 -0.89 -19.13 7.97
CA ALA A 133 -1.04 -17.69 8.11
C ALA A 133 -0.20 -17.13 9.28
N ARG A 134 -0.17 -17.82 10.42
CA ARG A 134 0.69 -17.46 11.56
C ARG A 134 2.17 -17.50 11.20
N MET A 135 2.61 -18.54 10.50
CA MET A 135 3.99 -18.67 10.04
C MET A 135 4.42 -17.49 9.17
N PHE A 136 3.56 -17.03 8.25
CA PHE A 136 3.86 -15.86 7.42
C PHE A 136 3.95 -14.57 8.23
N ILE A 137 3.10 -14.40 9.24
CA ILE A 137 3.13 -13.22 10.13
C ILE A 137 4.41 -13.23 10.96
N GLU A 138 4.76 -14.37 11.57
CA GLU A 138 5.96 -14.55 12.39
C GLU A 138 7.24 -14.35 11.56
N TYR A 139 7.28 -14.91 10.35
CA TYR A 139 8.38 -14.69 9.42
C TYR A 139 8.52 -13.21 9.04
N GLY A 140 7.41 -12.54 8.71
CA GLY A 140 7.41 -11.12 8.38
C GLY A 140 7.89 -10.24 9.54
N ALA A 141 7.48 -10.55 10.77
CA ALA A 141 7.91 -9.84 11.98
C ALA A 141 9.41 -10.07 12.27
N SER A 142 9.88 -11.31 12.20
CA SER A 142 11.28 -11.67 12.39
C SER A 142 12.19 -10.99 11.36
N HIS A 143 11.80 -11.03 10.08
CA HIS A 143 12.56 -10.38 9.01
C HIS A 143 12.58 -8.86 9.13
N LYS A 144 11.53 -8.24 9.69
CA LYS A 144 11.56 -6.80 9.99
C LYS A 144 12.56 -6.49 11.09
N LEU A 145 12.51 -7.23 12.20
CA LEU A 145 13.39 -7.01 13.34
C LEU A 145 14.87 -7.21 12.96
N GLU A 146 15.17 -8.23 12.16
CA GLU A 146 16.54 -8.47 11.69
C GLU A 146 17.04 -7.36 10.76
N ARG A 147 16.18 -6.85 9.86
CA ARG A 147 16.53 -5.70 9.02
C ARG A 147 16.81 -4.45 9.84
N ASP A 148 16.00 -4.17 10.85
CA ASP A 148 16.17 -3.00 11.71
C ASP A 148 17.48 -3.11 12.51
N ARG A 149 17.81 -4.31 13.02
CA ARG A 149 19.08 -4.61 13.69
C ARG A 149 20.28 -4.39 12.77
N ILE A 150 20.30 -5.03 11.59
CA ILE A 150 21.39 -4.89 10.61
C ILE A 150 21.52 -3.41 10.19
N GLY A 151 20.40 -2.72 9.97
CA GLY A 151 20.40 -1.29 9.67
C GLY A 151 21.08 -0.46 10.76
N GLY A 152 20.81 -0.78 12.03
CA GLY A 152 21.48 -0.16 13.18
C GLY A 152 22.98 -0.43 13.21
N GLU A 153 23.41 -1.68 13.00
CA GLU A 153 24.82 -2.07 12.96
C GLU A 153 25.58 -1.35 11.84
N ILE A 154 24.97 -1.18 10.66
CA ILE A 154 25.55 -0.44 9.53
C ILE A 154 25.76 1.04 9.88
N VAL A 155 24.75 1.68 10.49
CA VAL A 155 24.84 3.09 10.90
C VAL A 155 25.94 3.29 11.93
N GLU A 156 26.02 2.41 12.92
CA GLU A 156 27.04 2.52 13.97
C GLU A 156 28.45 2.28 13.42
N SER A 157 28.62 1.27 12.57
CA SER A 157 29.89 1.00 11.88
C SER A 157 30.33 2.20 11.02
N SER A 158 29.38 2.86 10.34
CA SER A 158 29.66 4.05 9.53
C SER A 158 30.15 5.23 10.38
N LYS A 159 29.59 5.43 11.59
CA LYS A 159 30.07 6.46 12.52
C LYS A 159 31.49 6.16 13.01
N GLN A 160 31.76 4.91 13.37
CA GLN A 160 33.10 4.50 13.82
C GLN A 160 34.13 4.69 12.71
N GLN A 161 33.79 4.35 11.47
CA GLN A 161 34.65 4.59 10.32
C GLN A 161 34.96 6.09 10.14
N MET A 162 33.94 6.94 10.16
CA MET A 162 34.12 8.40 10.04
C MET A 162 34.99 8.97 11.17
N LYS A 163 34.84 8.45 12.39
CA LYS A 163 35.67 8.85 13.53
C LYS A 163 37.15 8.49 13.30
N MET A 164 37.43 7.26 12.86
CA MET A 164 38.79 6.83 12.53
C MET A 164 39.39 7.63 11.37
N GLU A 165 38.59 7.97 10.34
CA GLU A 165 39.04 8.82 9.23
C GLU A 165 39.44 10.22 9.70
N MET A 166 38.68 10.81 10.64
CA MET A 166 39.03 12.10 11.26
C MET A 166 40.28 12.00 12.14
N GLU A 167 40.40 10.95 12.95
CA GLU A 167 41.60 10.71 13.78
C GLU A 167 42.84 10.53 12.90
N TYR A 168 42.71 9.77 11.80
CA TYR A 168 43.78 9.60 10.82
C TYR A 168 44.18 10.93 10.17
N ALA A 169 43.20 11.73 9.73
CA ALA A 169 43.47 13.06 9.18
C ALA A 169 44.20 13.98 10.19
N SER A 170 43.81 13.94 11.46
CA SER A 170 44.48 14.69 12.53
C SER A 170 45.92 14.25 12.73
N ILE A 171 46.19 12.94 12.73
CA ILE A 171 47.56 12.41 12.84
C ILE A 171 48.40 12.82 11.64
N VAL A 172 47.84 12.77 10.43
CA VAL A 172 48.52 13.23 9.22
C VAL A 172 48.84 14.72 9.31
N GLU A 173 47.89 15.57 9.72
CA GLU A 173 48.16 16.99 9.94
C GLU A 173 49.23 17.23 11.02
N GLU A 174 49.22 16.49 12.13
CA GLU A 174 50.25 16.58 13.17
C GLU A 174 51.61 16.14 12.65
N LEU A 175 51.68 15.07 11.86
CA LEU A 175 52.91 14.61 11.22
C LEU A 175 53.41 15.60 10.15
N GLU A 176 52.52 16.27 9.42
CA GLU A 176 52.90 17.34 8.49
C GLU A 176 53.39 18.59 9.23
N ARG A 177 52.77 18.94 10.36
CA ARG A 177 53.23 20.06 11.22
C ARG A 177 54.56 19.76 11.90
N ASN A 178 54.78 18.51 12.33
CA ASN A 178 55.99 18.07 13.02
C ASN A 178 57.08 17.55 12.05
N GLY A 179 56.71 17.31 10.79
CA GLY A 179 57.51 16.63 9.77
C GLY A 179 58.35 17.59 8.95
N ASN A 180 59.38 18.14 9.59
CA ASN A 180 60.63 18.49 8.90
C ASN A 180 61.83 18.48 9.86
N VAL A 181 61.79 17.65 10.90
CA VAL A 181 62.93 17.46 11.79
C VAL A 181 63.25 15.98 11.88
N VAL A 182 64.20 15.56 11.04
CA VAL A 182 64.89 14.28 11.20
C VAL A 182 66.16 14.59 11.99
N TYR A 183 66.38 13.97 13.15
CA TYR A 183 67.66 14.17 13.86
C TYR A 183 68.70 13.20 13.31
N LYS A 184 69.76 13.70 12.67
CA LYS A 184 70.93 12.87 12.35
C LYS A 184 71.76 12.66 13.62
N HIS A 185 72.12 11.41 13.89
CA HIS A 185 73.05 11.07 14.97
C HIS A 185 74.48 11.41 14.51
N GLU A 186 75.05 12.52 14.99
CA GLU A 186 76.37 12.95 14.51
C GLU A 186 77.56 12.38 15.30
N SER A 187 77.47 12.13 16.61
CA SER A 187 78.60 11.50 17.34
C SER A 187 78.30 11.14 18.79
N GLU A 188 78.99 10.11 19.29
CA GLU A 188 79.10 9.73 20.71
C GLU A 188 80.28 10.50 21.33
N VAL A 189 80.03 11.36 22.32
CA VAL A 189 81.10 11.98 23.12
C VAL A 189 81.21 11.24 24.44
N ARG A 190 82.38 10.65 24.70
CA ARG A 190 82.74 10.06 26.00
C ARG A 190 83.51 11.08 26.82
N GLU A 191 82.90 11.55 27.91
CA GLU A 191 83.61 12.34 28.91
C GLU A 191 84.01 11.43 30.08
N GLU A 192 85.31 11.37 30.35
CA GLU A 192 85.87 10.75 31.56
C GLU A 192 85.97 11.81 32.65
N ASN A 193 85.34 11.56 33.80
CA ASN A 193 85.62 12.36 34.98
C ASN A 193 87.05 12.07 35.46
N SER A 194 87.74 13.09 35.97
CA SER A 194 89.16 13.08 36.40
C SER A 194 89.53 12.07 37.51
N ASP A 195 88.59 11.23 37.95
CA ASP A 195 88.77 10.14 38.92
C ASP A 195 88.63 8.73 38.30
N GLY A 196 88.56 8.62 36.97
CA GLY A 196 88.72 7.36 36.20
C GLY A 196 87.66 6.28 36.42
N ARG A 197 86.55 6.56 37.13
CA ARG A 197 85.56 5.54 37.53
C ARG A 197 84.16 5.67 36.92
N LYS A 198 83.86 6.76 36.22
CA LYS A 198 82.58 6.92 35.51
C LYS A 198 82.77 7.60 34.16
N VAL A 199 82.46 6.86 33.10
CA VAL A 199 82.26 7.38 31.75
C VAL A 199 80.81 7.84 31.64
N THR A 200 80.59 9.11 31.31
CA THR A 200 79.26 9.62 30.95
C THR A 200 79.19 9.70 29.43
N ILE A 201 78.24 8.98 28.83
CA ILE A 201 77.96 9.04 27.39
C ILE A 201 76.90 10.12 27.18
N ILE A 202 77.27 11.19 26.48
CA ILE A 202 76.36 12.28 26.13
C ILE A 202 76.04 12.17 24.64
N TYR A 203 74.78 11.91 24.31
CA TYR A 203 74.29 11.92 22.94
C TYR A 203 73.89 13.34 22.54
N LYS A 204 74.51 13.86 21.48
CA LYS A 204 74.14 15.15 20.87
C LYS A 204 73.30 14.89 19.62
N PHE A 205 72.17 15.58 19.51
CA PHE A 205 71.27 15.52 18.37
C PHE A 205 71.05 16.92 17.80
N GLU A 206 71.21 17.10 16.50
CA GLU A 206 70.82 18.32 15.78
C GLU A 206 69.69 18.05 14.77
N PRO A 207 68.75 19.00 14.60
CA PRO A 207 67.66 18.87 13.65
C PRO A 207 68.18 19.00 12.21
N ASP A 208 68.11 17.92 11.43
CA ASP A 208 68.39 17.92 10.00
C ASP A 208 67.13 18.33 9.23
N VAL A 209 67.15 19.54 8.68
CA VAL A 209 66.07 20.12 7.87
C VAL A 209 66.40 19.90 6.40
N SER A 210 66.65 18.66 5.97
CA SER A 210 66.89 18.41 4.55
C SER A 210 66.67 16.97 4.09
N GLU A 211 65.42 16.50 4.05
CA GLU A 211 65.04 15.47 3.06
C GLU A 211 63.52 15.43 2.86
N LYS A 212 63.05 15.91 1.69
CA LYS A 212 61.66 15.68 1.25
C LYS A 212 61.49 14.18 1.01
N ILE A 213 60.80 13.51 1.92
CA ILE A 213 60.46 12.08 1.78
C ILE A 213 59.45 11.94 0.62
N SER A 214 59.93 11.57 -0.58
CA SER A 214 59.07 11.34 -1.76
C SER A 214 58.38 9.97 -1.78
N ASN A 215 58.32 9.26 -0.65
CA ASN A 215 57.89 7.86 -0.58
C ASN A 215 56.56 7.67 0.18
N VAL A 216 55.64 8.61 0.06
CA VAL A 216 54.22 8.36 0.41
C VAL A 216 53.54 7.78 -0.83
N PRO A 217 53.02 6.54 -0.81
CA PRO A 217 52.23 6.01 -1.91
C PRO A 217 51.02 6.93 -2.16
N PRO A 218 50.68 7.26 -3.41
CA PRO A 218 49.52 8.11 -3.67
C PRO A 218 48.25 7.43 -3.14
N LEU A 219 47.40 8.23 -2.49
CA LEU A 219 46.07 7.83 -2.05
C LEU A 219 45.26 7.24 -3.23
N PRO A 220 44.52 6.13 -3.04
CA PRO A 220 43.67 5.59 -4.09
C PRO A 220 42.55 6.60 -4.42
N ASP A 221 42.57 7.10 -5.65
CA ASP A 221 41.58 8.03 -6.18
C ASP A 221 40.22 7.31 -6.37
N ASN A 222 39.39 7.35 -5.33
CA ASN A 222 38.05 6.78 -5.32
C ASN A 222 37.02 7.59 -6.13
N SER A 223 37.43 8.66 -6.82
CA SER A 223 36.51 9.55 -7.57
C SER A 223 35.95 8.94 -8.87
N LYS A 224 36.46 7.79 -9.36
CA LYS A 224 36.10 7.26 -10.69
C LYS A 224 35.24 5.99 -10.77
N LYS A 225 34.77 5.40 -9.66
CA LYS A 225 34.01 4.12 -9.71
C LYS A 225 32.66 4.07 -8.96
N ALA A 226 32.04 5.20 -8.65
CA ALA A 226 30.80 5.19 -7.85
C ALA A 226 29.42 5.06 -8.57
N PRO A 227 29.19 5.29 -9.89
CA PRO A 227 27.81 5.20 -10.40
C PRO A 227 27.40 3.85 -11.01
N LYS A 228 28.33 3.02 -11.49
CA LYS A 228 27.98 1.89 -12.40
C LYS A 228 27.60 0.58 -11.69
N GLN A 229 28.05 0.33 -10.46
CA GLN A 229 27.71 -0.91 -9.74
C GLN A 229 26.34 -0.86 -9.07
N LYS A 230 25.91 0.29 -8.52
CA LYS A 230 24.55 0.45 -7.96
C LYS A 230 23.46 0.32 -9.04
N ALA A 231 23.71 0.78 -10.27
CA ALA A 231 22.76 0.64 -11.38
C ALA A 231 22.66 -0.80 -11.92
N LYS A 232 23.74 -1.59 -11.88
CA LYS A 232 23.72 -3.01 -12.28
C LYS A 232 23.03 -3.89 -11.22
N ALA A 233 23.30 -3.66 -9.93
CA ALA A 233 22.62 -4.37 -8.84
C ALA A 233 21.11 -4.11 -8.84
N LYS A 234 20.69 -2.84 -8.99
CA LYS A 234 19.27 -2.46 -9.03
C LYS A 234 18.54 -3.02 -10.26
N ARG A 235 19.23 -3.16 -11.41
CA ARG A 235 18.66 -3.81 -12.61
C ARG A 235 18.56 -5.33 -12.50
N GLN A 236 19.48 -5.98 -11.77
CA GLN A 236 19.41 -7.42 -11.53
C GLN A 236 18.28 -7.78 -10.57
N GLU A 237 18.11 -6.99 -9.51
CA GLU A 237 17.01 -7.15 -8.53
C GLU A 237 15.63 -6.93 -9.18
N GLU A 238 15.50 -5.95 -10.07
CA GLU A 238 14.26 -5.70 -10.81
C GLU A 238 13.96 -6.80 -11.86
N GLN A 239 14.98 -7.45 -12.42
CA GLN A 239 14.81 -8.60 -13.31
C GLN A 239 14.44 -9.89 -12.57
N GLU A 240 14.96 -10.12 -11.36
CA GLU A 240 14.54 -11.23 -10.51
C GLU A 240 13.10 -11.09 -10.04
N TYR A 241 12.68 -9.88 -9.66
CA TYR A 241 11.30 -9.61 -9.25
C TYR A 241 10.30 -9.85 -10.40
N LYS A 242 10.64 -9.45 -11.63
CA LYS A 242 9.82 -9.69 -12.82
C LYS A 242 9.78 -11.19 -13.22
N ARG A 243 10.85 -11.95 -12.99
CA ARG A 243 10.87 -13.41 -13.22
C ARG A 243 10.06 -14.18 -12.18
N ALA A 244 10.10 -13.77 -10.91
CA ALA A 244 9.28 -14.36 -9.85
C ALA A 244 7.78 -14.12 -10.07
N ALA A 245 7.39 -12.91 -10.47
CA ALA A 245 5.99 -12.59 -10.79
C ALA A 245 5.44 -13.37 -12.00
N LYS A 246 6.30 -13.69 -12.99
CA LYS A 246 5.91 -14.49 -14.16
C LYS A 246 5.71 -15.97 -13.82
N LYS A 247 6.51 -16.54 -12.91
CA LYS A 247 6.33 -17.91 -12.39
C LYS A 247 5.07 -18.05 -11.54
N MET A 248 4.68 -17.02 -10.80
CA MET A 248 3.42 -17.06 -10.04
C MET A 248 2.18 -17.07 -10.93
N LYS A 249 2.20 -16.35 -12.07
CA LYS A 249 1.09 -16.36 -13.04
C LYS A 249 0.92 -17.69 -13.80
N SER A 250 1.97 -18.50 -13.94
CA SER A 250 1.86 -19.82 -14.61
C SER A 250 1.37 -20.94 -13.68
N VAL A 251 1.42 -20.74 -12.36
CA VAL A 251 0.95 -21.72 -11.36
C VAL A 251 -0.55 -21.53 -11.04
N THR A 252 -1.13 -20.38 -11.39
CA THR A 252 -2.56 -20.08 -11.15
C THR A 252 -3.48 -20.43 -12.33
N LEU A 253 -2.92 -20.94 -13.44
CA LEU A 253 -3.63 -21.28 -14.68
C LEU A 253 -3.43 -22.74 -15.12
N GLY A 254 -2.95 -23.60 -14.22
CA GLY A 254 -2.90 -25.06 -14.40
C GLY A 254 -3.93 -25.76 -13.55
#